data_AF-A0A545SHV2-F1
#
_entry.id   AF-A0A545SHV2-F1
#
_cell.length_a   1.000
_cell.length_b   1.000
_cell.length_c   1.000
_cell.angle_alpha   90.00
_cell.angle_beta   90.00
_cell.angle_gamma   90.00
#
_symmetry.space_group_name_H-M   'P 1'
#
loop_
_entity.id
_entity.type
_entity.pdbx_description
1 polymer ?
#
loop_
_entity_poly.entity_id
_entity_poly.type
_entity_poly.pdbx_seq_one_letter_code
_entity_poly.pdbx_strand_id
1 'polypeptide(L)'
;MIKTKIIVLMATLFMISTTVYADGEMDNTPNQIGNETNEPRYEHQEESRGTKIVKRGKHSRSDNSSSTKKHSNSKVFVGMGSWYGLTFNGCRTASGERFKENKYTAAHRTLPFGTMLEVTDRDTGRKIVVKVNDRGPFSKKRIIDLSCQAGRDLGIARKGVFRAKIEVISREEGKKKLELQ
;
A
#
# COMPACT_ATOMS: atom_id res chain seq x y z
N MET A 1 26.43 -31.63 -68.14
CA MET A 1 25.14 -31.53 -67.42
C MET A 1 25.04 -32.69 -66.45
N ILE A 2 25.50 -32.52 -65.20
CA ILE A 2 25.31 -33.50 -64.13
C ILE A 2 24.42 -32.81 -63.10
N LYS A 3 23.16 -33.23 -63.07
CA LYS A 3 22.16 -32.79 -62.09
C LYS A 3 21.82 -33.98 -61.20
N THR A 4 21.75 -33.68 -59.90
CA THR A 4 20.78 -34.21 -58.91
C THR A 4 21.27 -35.28 -57.91
N LYS A 5 21.57 -34.78 -56.69
CA LYS A 5 21.12 -35.19 -55.34
C LYS A 5 21.30 -36.64 -54.87
N ILE A 6 21.67 -36.77 -53.58
CA ILE A 6 21.06 -37.56 -52.49
C ILE A 6 22.21 -37.97 -51.52
N ILE A 7 22.30 -37.31 -50.36
CA ILE A 7 21.94 -37.86 -49.04
C ILE A 7 22.74 -39.14 -48.72
N VAL A 8 23.52 -39.10 -47.64
CA VAL A 8 23.69 -40.15 -46.62
C VAL A 8 25.04 -39.92 -45.89
N LEU A 9 24.98 -39.98 -44.56
CA LEU A 9 26.10 -40.27 -43.64
C LEU A 9 27.00 -39.12 -43.16
N MET A 10 26.45 -38.22 -42.34
CA MET A 10 27.27 -37.51 -41.34
C MET A 10 26.72 -37.79 -39.93
N ALA A 11 26.73 -39.08 -39.57
CA ALA A 11 26.58 -39.52 -38.20
C ALA A 11 27.97 -39.87 -37.68
N THR A 12 28.46 -39.10 -36.71
CA THR A 12 29.04 -39.54 -35.42
C THR A 12 29.87 -38.40 -34.85
N LEU A 13 29.44 -37.85 -33.72
CA LEU A 13 30.21 -37.66 -32.48
C LEU A 13 29.53 -36.55 -31.65
N PHE A 14 28.82 -36.94 -30.59
CA PHE A 14 29.13 -36.46 -29.23
C PHE A 14 28.30 -37.28 -28.22
N MET A 15 28.99 -38.22 -27.57
CA MET A 15 28.63 -38.80 -26.28
C MET A 15 28.74 -37.73 -25.18
N ILE A 16 28.25 -38.06 -23.98
CA ILE A 16 28.27 -37.35 -22.67
C ILE A 16 26.85 -36.88 -22.32
N SER A 17 26.24 -37.17 -21.16
CA SER A 17 26.58 -38.01 -20.00
C SER A 17 25.31 -38.15 -19.15
N THR A 18 25.16 -39.34 -18.57
CA THR A 18 24.36 -39.79 -17.41
C THR A 18 23.20 -38.93 -16.86
N THR A 19 22.03 -39.56 -16.81
CA THR A 19 20.89 -39.18 -15.98
C THR A 19 21.00 -39.90 -14.63
N VAL A 20 21.06 -39.13 -13.56
CA VAL A 20 20.68 -39.52 -12.20
C VAL A 20 19.51 -38.60 -11.85
N TYR A 21 18.35 -39.13 -11.46
CA TYR A 21 17.77 -38.91 -10.14
C TYR A 21 16.51 -39.76 -9.97
N ALA A 22 16.51 -40.45 -8.83
CA ALA A 22 15.55 -41.41 -8.37
C ALA A 22 14.30 -40.74 -7.76
N ASP A 23 13.33 -41.61 -7.52
CA ASP A 23 12.00 -41.40 -6.96
C ASP A 23 11.98 -40.61 -5.63
N GLY A 24 10.96 -39.77 -5.48
CA GLY A 24 10.67 -39.00 -4.28
C GLY A 24 9.19 -38.66 -4.19
N GLU A 25 8.47 -39.54 -3.52
CA GLU A 25 7.10 -39.45 -3.00
C GLU A 25 6.82 -38.06 -2.40
N MET A 26 5.77 -37.34 -2.88
CA MET A 26 5.28 -36.14 -2.19
C MET A 26 4.20 -36.55 -1.19
N ASP A 27 4.63 -36.80 0.04
CA ASP A 27 3.79 -36.99 1.21
C ASP A 27 3.27 -35.65 1.74
N ASN A 28 1.99 -35.37 1.50
CA ASN A 28 1.29 -34.27 2.17
C ASN A 28 0.96 -34.67 3.61
N THR A 29 1.87 -34.38 4.54
CA THR A 29 1.56 -34.28 5.97
C THR A 29 1.72 -32.85 6.48
N PRO A 30 0.74 -32.31 7.24
CA PRO A 30 0.83 -30.96 7.77
C PRO A 30 1.73 -30.95 9.01
N ASN A 31 2.86 -30.24 8.94
CA ASN A 31 3.72 -30.02 10.09
C ASN A 31 3.07 -28.98 11.03
N GLN A 32 2.52 -29.47 12.13
CA GLN A 32 2.27 -28.72 13.36
C GLN A 32 3.54 -28.78 14.21
N ILE A 33 3.88 -27.65 14.84
CA ILE A 33 4.74 -27.42 16.03
C ILE A 33 5.81 -26.35 15.74
N GLY A 34 5.81 -25.27 16.53
CA GLY A 34 6.86 -24.25 16.49
C GLY A 34 6.43 -22.85 16.90
N ASN A 35 5.84 -22.73 18.09
CA ASN A 35 5.73 -21.50 18.86
C ASN A 35 7.12 -20.92 19.19
N GLU A 36 7.63 -20.03 18.34
CA GLU A 36 8.74 -19.13 18.69
C GLU A 36 8.38 -17.69 18.36
N THR A 37 8.11 -16.93 19.42
CA THR A 37 8.01 -15.47 19.40
C THR A 37 9.39 -14.87 19.10
N ASN A 38 9.68 -14.64 17.82
CA ASN A 38 10.78 -13.77 17.43
C ASN A 38 10.25 -12.33 17.25
N GLU A 39 9.97 -11.68 18.38
CA GLU A 39 9.98 -10.22 18.48
C GLU A 39 11.44 -9.77 18.37
N PRO A 40 11.85 -8.99 17.35
CA PRO A 40 13.22 -8.50 17.28
C PRO A 40 13.43 -7.46 18.38
N ARG A 41 14.19 -7.86 19.40
CA ARG A 41 14.76 -6.99 20.42
C ARG A 41 15.82 -6.11 19.77
N TYR A 42 15.46 -4.89 19.37
CA TYR A 42 16.44 -3.94 18.83
C TYR A 42 17.14 -3.16 19.96
N GLU A 43 18.46 -3.32 19.97
CA GLU A 43 19.42 -2.70 20.88
C GLU A 43 19.59 -1.20 20.54
N HIS A 44 19.60 -0.37 21.59
CA HIS A 44 19.82 1.07 21.49
C HIS A 44 21.31 1.35 21.19
N GLN A 45 21.60 2.01 20.07
CA GLN A 45 22.86 2.74 19.92
C GLN A 45 22.55 4.23 19.85
N GLU A 46 23.00 4.96 20.87
CA GLU A 46 23.09 6.40 20.85
C GLU A 46 24.26 6.82 19.96
N GLU A 47 24.01 7.73 19.01
CA GLU A 47 25.10 8.55 18.50
C GLU A 47 24.70 10.02 18.44
N SER A 48 25.60 10.80 19.00
CA SER A 48 25.47 12.18 19.42
C SER A 48 26.15 13.13 18.45
N ARG A 49 25.63 14.37 18.41
CA ARG A 49 26.29 15.65 18.03
C ARG A 49 26.28 16.05 16.54
N GLY A 50 25.93 17.31 16.29
CA GLY A 50 26.42 18.05 15.12
C GLY A 50 25.52 19.16 14.58
N THR A 51 25.45 20.30 15.27
CA THR A 51 24.85 21.56 14.77
C THR A 51 25.55 22.09 13.51
N LYS A 52 24.79 22.55 12.50
CA LYS A 52 25.25 23.67 11.65
C LYS A 52 24.08 24.46 11.04
N ILE A 53 24.10 25.74 11.35
CA ILE A 53 23.21 26.82 10.92
C ILE A 53 23.55 27.20 9.47
N VAL A 54 22.54 27.34 8.61
CA VAL A 54 22.66 28.07 7.34
C VAL A 54 21.48 29.05 7.20
N LYS A 55 21.78 30.34 7.20
CA LYS A 55 20.88 31.45 6.86
C LYS A 55 20.88 31.67 5.35
N ARG A 56 19.72 31.58 4.69
CA ARG A 56 19.36 32.20 3.38
C ARG A 56 17.82 32.20 3.33
N GLY A 57 17.06 33.18 2.88
CA GLY A 57 17.22 34.54 2.37
C GLY A 57 15.80 35.06 2.11
N LYS A 58 15.52 36.34 2.36
CA LYS A 58 14.21 36.96 2.14
C LYS A 58 13.92 37.05 0.64
N HIS A 59 12.80 36.49 0.17
CA HIS A 59 12.15 36.89 -1.06
C HIS A 59 10.67 37.15 -0.77
N SER A 60 10.30 38.41 -0.95
CA SER A 60 8.96 38.97 -0.84
C SER A 60 8.18 38.82 -2.15
N ARG A 61 6.85 38.86 -2.05
CA ARG A 61 5.82 38.99 -3.11
C ARG A 61 5.45 37.64 -3.76
N SER A 62 4.19 37.24 -3.89
CA SER A 62 2.98 38.03 -4.12
C SER A 62 1.73 37.30 -3.63
N ASP A 63 0.74 38.10 -3.23
CA ASP A 63 -0.59 37.70 -2.81
C ASP A 63 -1.33 36.94 -3.91
N ASN A 64 -1.90 35.79 -3.55
CA ASN A 64 -3.17 35.33 -4.12
C ASN A 64 -3.97 34.60 -3.04
N SER A 65 -4.53 35.43 -2.17
CA SER A 65 -5.66 35.12 -1.32
C SER A 65 -6.87 34.82 -2.22
N SER A 66 -7.14 33.54 -2.48
CA SER A 66 -8.40 33.11 -3.09
C SER A 66 -9.09 32.06 -2.22
N SER A 67 -10.21 32.51 -1.64
CA SER A 67 -11.29 31.74 -1.03
C SER A 67 -11.01 31.09 0.33
N THR A 68 -11.22 31.90 1.36
CA THR A 68 -11.69 31.50 2.68
C THR A 68 -13.02 30.72 2.57
N LYS A 69 -12.96 29.44 2.20
CA LYS A 69 -14.07 28.52 2.49
C LYS A 69 -14.06 28.26 4.00
N LYS A 70 -15.06 28.81 4.68
CA LYS A 70 -15.50 28.50 6.05
C LYS A 70 -14.96 27.15 6.53
N HIS A 71 -14.16 27.16 7.59
CA HIS A 71 -13.81 25.96 8.34
C HIS A 71 -15.11 25.32 8.86
N SER A 72 -15.69 24.40 8.09
CA SER A 72 -16.41 23.30 8.70
C SER A 72 -15.42 22.66 9.67
N ASN A 73 -15.79 22.47 10.94
CA ASN A 73 -15.01 21.68 11.89
C ASN A 73 -14.70 20.32 11.24
N SER A 74 -13.54 20.19 10.60
CA SER A 74 -13.14 18.99 9.90
C SER A 74 -12.79 17.97 10.96
N LYS A 75 -13.42 16.79 10.87
CA LYS A 75 -13.18 15.75 11.87
C LYS A 75 -11.76 15.22 11.69
N VAL A 76 -10.97 15.29 12.77
CA VAL A 76 -9.58 14.82 12.80
C VAL A 76 -9.46 13.56 13.63
N PHE A 77 -8.67 12.60 13.15
CA PHE A 77 -8.32 11.37 13.86
C PHE A 77 -6.80 11.19 13.89
N VAL A 78 -6.28 10.67 15.00
CA VAL A 78 -4.85 10.37 15.17
C VAL A 78 -4.70 8.97 15.72
N GLY A 79 -3.78 8.19 15.15
CA GLY A 79 -3.57 6.79 15.54
C GLY A 79 -2.64 6.06 14.59
N MET A 80 -2.54 4.74 14.69
CA MET A 80 -1.73 3.96 13.76
C MET A 80 -2.49 3.71 12.46
N GLY A 81 -1.81 3.82 11.33
CA GLY A 81 -2.31 3.39 10.03
C GLY A 81 -1.50 2.20 9.51
N SER A 82 -2.07 1.44 8.57
CA SER A 82 -1.32 0.49 7.76
C SER A 82 -1.79 0.54 6.30
N TRP A 83 -1.37 -0.42 5.50
CA TRP A 83 -1.88 -0.67 4.15
C TRP A 83 -2.10 -2.17 3.96
N TYR A 84 -3.12 -2.56 3.19
CA TYR A 84 -3.39 -3.98 2.93
C TYR A 84 -2.66 -4.48 1.67
N GLY A 85 -2.22 -5.73 1.72
CA GLY A 85 -1.46 -6.40 0.66
C GLY A 85 -2.27 -6.73 -0.60
N LEU A 86 -1.57 -7.18 -1.65
CA LEU A 86 -2.11 -7.44 -2.99
C LEU A 86 -3.18 -8.55 -3.04
N THR A 87 -3.25 -9.40 -2.01
CA THR A 87 -4.10 -10.60 -1.95
C THR A 87 -5.60 -10.33 -2.10
N PHE A 88 -6.04 -9.09 -1.85
CA PHE A 88 -7.46 -8.72 -1.92
C PHE A 88 -7.89 -8.25 -3.31
N ASN A 89 -6.97 -8.03 -4.25
CA ASN A 89 -7.28 -7.36 -5.53
C ASN A 89 -8.43 -8.05 -6.27
N GLY A 90 -9.47 -7.30 -6.61
CA GLY A 90 -10.68 -7.82 -7.27
C GLY A 90 -11.78 -8.32 -6.32
N CYS A 91 -11.52 -8.53 -5.03
CA CYS A 91 -12.54 -8.82 -4.02
C CYS A 91 -13.52 -7.64 -3.86
N ARG A 92 -14.74 -7.91 -3.38
CA ARG A 92 -15.69 -6.84 -3.05
C ARG A 92 -15.31 -6.20 -1.72
N THR A 93 -15.29 -4.88 -1.68
CA THR A 93 -15.22 -4.10 -0.44
C THR A 93 -16.59 -4.01 0.23
N ALA A 94 -16.64 -3.52 1.46
CA ALA A 94 -17.89 -3.27 2.17
C ALA A 94 -18.78 -2.20 1.52
N SER A 95 -18.25 -1.35 0.63
CA SER A 95 -19.08 -0.44 -0.19
C SER A 95 -19.73 -1.12 -1.39
N GLY A 96 -19.38 -2.38 -1.66
CA GLY A 96 -19.79 -3.13 -2.86
C GLY A 96 -18.92 -2.89 -4.10
N GLU A 97 -17.96 -1.95 -4.04
CA GLU A 97 -16.99 -1.74 -5.12
C GLU A 97 -16.00 -2.94 -5.17
N ARG A 98 -15.46 -3.26 -6.34
CA ARG A 98 -14.30 -4.16 -6.41
C ARG A 98 -13.06 -3.40 -5.95
N PHE A 99 -12.36 -3.95 -4.97
CA PHE A 99 -11.09 -3.44 -4.52
C PHE A 99 -10.08 -3.48 -5.67
N LYS A 100 -9.32 -2.38 -5.81
CA LYS A 100 -8.23 -2.24 -6.77
C LYS A 100 -7.03 -1.65 -6.07
N GLU A 101 -5.92 -2.37 -6.10
CA GLU A 101 -4.68 -1.98 -5.42
C GLU A 101 -4.08 -0.66 -5.93
N ASN A 102 -4.33 -0.33 -7.19
CA ASN A 102 -3.82 0.85 -7.87
C ASN A 102 -4.67 2.11 -7.67
N LYS A 103 -5.75 2.06 -6.88
CA LYS A 103 -6.61 3.21 -6.57
C LYS A 103 -6.28 3.82 -5.22
N TYR A 104 -6.47 5.12 -5.06
CA TYR A 104 -6.34 5.83 -3.79
C TYR A 104 -7.58 5.63 -2.90
N THR A 105 -7.63 4.50 -2.21
CA THR A 105 -8.77 4.10 -1.38
C THR A 105 -8.32 3.64 -0.01
N ALA A 106 -9.25 3.61 0.95
CA ALA A 106 -8.97 3.23 2.32
C ALA A 106 -10.16 2.53 3.00
N ALA A 107 -9.83 1.68 3.97
CA ALA A 107 -10.76 1.13 4.94
C ALA A 107 -10.83 2.01 6.19
N HIS A 108 -12.05 2.36 6.61
CA HIS A 108 -12.30 3.06 7.88
C HIS A 108 -13.56 2.52 8.56
N ARG A 109 -13.56 2.46 9.91
CA ARG A 109 -14.57 1.74 10.69
C ARG A 109 -15.97 2.32 10.53
N THR A 110 -16.07 3.65 10.64
CA THR A 110 -17.36 4.33 10.85
C THR A 110 -17.61 5.49 9.91
N LEU A 111 -16.64 5.84 9.05
CA LEU A 111 -16.84 6.96 8.13
C LEU A 111 -17.74 6.49 6.98
N PRO A 112 -18.67 7.34 6.50
CA PRO A 112 -19.48 7.02 5.34
C PRO A 112 -18.59 6.65 4.15
N PHE A 113 -19.04 5.71 3.33
CA PHE A 113 -18.38 5.45 2.06
C PHE A 113 -18.44 6.71 1.18
N GLY A 114 -17.42 6.93 0.36
CA GLY A 114 -17.28 8.15 -0.44
C GLY A 114 -16.64 9.32 0.33
N THR A 115 -16.41 9.21 1.64
CA THR A 115 -15.69 10.25 2.40
C THR A 115 -14.27 10.39 1.86
N MET A 116 -13.87 11.63 1.56
CA MET A 116 -12.51 11.97 1.14
C MET A 116 -11.67 12.38 2.36
N LEU A 117 -10.49 11.77 2.47
CA LEU A 117 -9.59 11.94 3.60
C LEU A 117 -8.23 12.45 3.15
N GLU A 118 -7.71 13.47 3.85
CA GLU A 118 -6.28 13.75 3.84
C GLU A 118 -5.62 12.86 4.88
N VAL A 119 -4.65 12.05 4.47
CA VAL A 119 -3.89 11.18 5.35
C VAL A 119 -2.46 11.67 5.38
N THR A 120 -1.95 11.97 6.57
CA THR A 120 -0.58 12.42 6.81
C THR A 120 0.21 11.34 7.54
N ASP A 121 1.39 10.99 7.04
CA ASP A 121 2.41 10.29 7.84
C ASP A 121 3.09 11.32 8.76
N ARG A 122 2.86 11.21 10.06
CA ARG A 122 3.38 12.16 11.06
C ARG A 122 4.90 12.11 11.22
N ASP A 123 5.55 11.05 10.74
CA ASP A 123 7.02 10.93 10.82
C ASP A 123 7.70 11.78 9.74
N THR A 124 7.11 11.79 8.54
CA THR A 124 7.72 12.41 7.35
C THR A 124 7.02 13.70 6.92
N GLY A 125 5.81 13.95 7.41
CA GLY A 125 4.94 15.05 6.97
C GLY A 125 4.32 14.84 5.59
N ARG A 126 4.57 13.69 4.93
CA ARG A 126 3.97 13.37 3.62
C ARG A 126 2.47 13.19 3.75
N LYS A 127 1.76 13.57 2.69
CA LYS A 127 0.30 13.58 2.65
C LYS A 127 -0.24 12.92 1.41
N ILE A 128 -1.42 12.33 1.51
CA ILE A 128 -2.16 11.81 0.37
C ILE A 128 -3.67 11.92 0.59
N VAL A 129 -4.42 12.00 -0.50
CA VAL A 129 -5.88 12.02 -0.47
C VAL A 129 -6.44 10.67 -0.89
N VAL A 130 -7.36 10.11 -0.10
CA VAL A 130 -7.97 8.80 -0.37
C VAL A 130 -9.48 8.83 -0.16
N LYS A 131 -10.19 7.94 -0.86
CA LYS A 131 -11.63 7.71 -0.68
C LYS A 131 -11.89 6.53 0.25
N VAL A 132 -12.79 6.69 1.21
CA VAL A 132 -13.28 5.57 2.03
C VAL A 132 -14.21 4.70 1.19
N ASN A 133 -13.85 3.44 0.97
CA ASN A 133 -14.70 2.48 0.25
C ASN A 133 -14.77 1.11 0.92
N ASP A 134 -14.18 0.96 2.11
CA ASP A 134 -14.18 -0.31 2.81
C ASP A 134 -14.29 -0.15 4.34
N ARG A 135 -14.53 -1.27 5.03
CA ARG A 135 -14.64 -1.35 6.49
C ARG A 135 -13.42 -2.04 7.10
N GLY A 136 -13.11 -1.62 8.31
CA GLY A 136 -11.86 -1.93 9.00
C GLY A 136 -11.13 -0.64 9.41
N PRO A 137 -9.92 -0.71 9.95
CA PRO A 137 -9.22 -1.93 10.36
C PRO A 137 -9.97 -2.62 11.50
N PHE A 138 -9.92 -3.95 11.61
CA PHE A 138 -10.55 -4.66 12.73
C PHE A 138 -9.65 -4.69 13.98
N SER A 139 -8.33 -4.50 13.82
CA SER A 139 -7.39 -4.34 14.94
C SER A 139 -7.62 -3.02 15.67
N LYS A 140 -7.94 -3.09 16.98
CA LYS A 140 -8.21 -1.91 17.83
C LYS A 140 -7.08 -0.87 17.84
N LYS A 141 -5.85 -1.27 17.49
CA LYS A 141 -4.67 -0.38 17.48
C LYS A 141 -4.56 0.50 16.24
N ARG A 142 -5.27 0.21 15.14
CA ARG A 142 -5.18 0.95 13.87
C ARG A 142 -6.46 1.70 13.55
N ILE A 143 -6.36 2.88 12.94
CA ILE A 143 -7.50 3.73 12.55
C ILE A 143 -7.78 3.72 11.05
N ILE A 144 -6.82 3.33 10.21
CA ILE A 144 -6.96 3.30 8.75
C ILE A 144 -6.07 2.22 8.14
N ASP A 145 -6.58 1.52 7.13
CA ASP A 145 -5.78 0.68 6.24
C ASP A 145 -5.90 1.23 4.81
N LEU A 146 -4.77 1.63 4.22
CA LEU A 146 -4.67 2.21 2.88
C LEU A 146 -4.56 1.12 1.80
N SER A 147 -4.89 1.48 0.57
CA SER A 147 -4.52 0.69 -0.59
C SER A 147 -3.01 0.64 -0.81
N CYS A 148 -2.55 -0.36 -1.56
CA CYS A 148 -1.13 -0.53 -1.86
C CYS A 148 -0.53 0.70 -2.57
N GLN A 149 -1.20 1.23 -3.59
CA GLN A 149 -0.74 2.44 -4.29
C GLN A 149 -0.68 3.64 -3.35
N ALA A 150 -1.72 3.87 -2.54
CA ALA A 150 -1.71 4.97 -1.58
C ALA A 150 -0.59 4.83 -0.55
N GLY A 151 -0.31 3.61 -0.07
CA GLY A 151 0.78 3.33 0.85
C GLY A 151 2.17 3.55 0.22
N ARG A 152 2.35 3.19 -1.05
CA ARG A 152 3.59 3.47 -1.81
C ARG A 152 3.84 4.97 -1.95
N ASP A 153 2.82 5.71 -2.38
CA ASP A 153 2.96 7.15 -2.66
C ASP A 153 3.01 8.00 -1.39
N LEU A 154 2.45 7.52 -0.28
CA LEU A 154 2.67 8.10 1.04
C LEU A 154 4.08 7.80 1.58
N GLY A 155 4.78 6.79 1.05
CA GLY A 155 6.13 6.38 1.47
C GLY A 155 6.14 5.41 2.66
N ILE A 156 5.04 4.67 2.89
CA ILE A 156 4.89 3.74 4.02
C ILE A 156 4.88 2.26 3.60
N ALA A 157 5.03 1.96 2.30
CA ALA A 157 5.05 0.60 1.78
C ALA A 157 6.07 -0.31 2.48
N ARG A 158 7.31 0.18 2.70
CA ARG A 158 8.36 -0.58 3.42
C ARG A 158 8.16 -0.60 4.94
N LYS A 159 7.52 0.42 5.51
CA LYS A 159 7.28 0.53 6.97
C LYS A 159 6.16 -0.42 7.43
N GLY A 160 5.17 -0.67 6.56
CA GLY A 160 3.98 -1.47 6.86
C GLY A 160 2.97 -0.70 7.72
N VAL A 161 3.40 -0.20 8.87
CA VAL A 161 2.60 0.55 9.85
C VAL A 161 3.21 1.94 10.07
N PHE A 162 2.38 2.95 10.30
CA PHE A 162 2.84 4.35 10.44
C PHE A 162 1.96 5.16 11.40
N ARG A 163 2.48 6.29 11.90
CA ARG A 163 1.72 7.24 12.73
C ARG A 163 0.86 8.13 11.84
N ALA A 164 -0.43 7.86 11.76
CA ALA A 164 -1.37 8.55 10.90
C ALA A 164 -2.03 9.76 11.60
N LYS A 165 -2.20 10.84 10.85
CA LYS A 165 -3.21 11.88 11.09
C LYS A 165 -4.18 11.87 9.90
N ILE A 166 -5.48 11.83 10.17
CA ILE A 166 -6.53 11.78 9.16
C ILE A 166 -7.42 13.00 9.33
N GLU A 167 -7.68 13.71 8.25
CA GLU A 167 -8.60 14.85 8.22
C GLU A 167 -9.69 14.61 7.17
N VAL A 168 -10.95 14.80 7.56
CA VAL A 168 -12.07 14.71 6.61
C VAL A 168 -12.11 15.98 5.75
N ILE A 169 -11.85 15.84 4.45
CA ILE A 169 -11.86 16.95 3.48
C ILE A 169 -13.27 17.19 2.94
N SER A 170 -13.99 16.12 2.60
CA SER A 170 -15.37 16.19 2.14
C SER A 170 -16.10 14.87 2.43
N ARG A 171 -17.43 14.96 2.47
CA ARG A 171 -18.31 13.80 2.49
C ARG A 171 -19.08 13.85 1.17
N GLU A 172 -19.11 12.76 0.41
CA GLU A 172 -20.16 12.63 -0.61
C GLU A 172 -21.49 12.62 0.14
N GLU A 173 -22.18 13.76 0.17
CA GLU A 173 -23.56 13.82 0.62
C GLU A 173 -24.35 12.98 -0.38
N GLY A 174 -24.77 11.78 0.04
CA GLY A 174 -25.58 10.90 -0.79
C GLY A 174 -26.69 11.72 -1.41
N LYS A 175 -26.75 11.74 -2.75
CA LYS A 175 -27.72 12.49 -3.54
C LYS A 175 -29.06 12.49 -2.81
N LYS A 176 -29.48 13.64 -2.24
CA LYS A 176 -30.87 13.82 -1.87
C LYS A 176 -31.63 13.61 -3.18
N LYS A 177 -32.32 12.48 -3.29
CA LYS A 177 -33.32 12.26 -4.34
C LYS A 177 -34.30 13.42 -4.17
N LEU A 178 -34.21 14.44 -5.01
CA LEU A 178 -35.31 15.36 -5.21
C LEU A 178 -36.41 14.51 -5.83
N GLU A 179 -37.26 13.93 -4.99
CA GLU A 179 -38.64 13.68 -5.41
C GLU A 179 -39.27 15.07 -5.54
N LEU A 180 -39.29 15.58 -6.77
CA LEU A 180 -40.28 16.55 -7.18
C LEU A 180 -41.62 15.80 -7.13
N GLN A 181 -42.43 16.15 -6.13
CA GLN A 181 -43.87 15.89 -6.11
C GLN A 181 -44.58 16.73 -7.16
#